data_AF-A0A7C4IPL6-F1
#
_entry.id   AF-A0A7C4IPL6-F1
#
_cell.length_a   1.000
_cell.length_b   1.000
_cell.length_c   1.000
_cell.angle_alpha   90.00
_cell.angle_beta   90.00
_cell.angle_gamma   90.00
#
_symmetry.space_group_name_H-M   'P 1'
#
loop_
_entity.id
_entity.type
_entity.pdbx_description
1 polymer ?
#
loop_
_entity_poly.entity_id
_entity_poly.type
_entity_poly.pdbx_seq_one_letter_code
_entity_poly.pdbx_strand_id
1 'polypeptide(L)'
;MEHVIKHVIRGRDERWHHLIDSELLLEARDECREGCMGKAFDRVTRQYEKIVSRPLVDLCARQRAHQHSCYFRWELSDTANPSKKAVRQVVEAWPEREKLFIVAAAFVKDERITPYRLMTAFRPWPQLSASAHQRKARERVRNRKVLLQQCVLAVHDQ
;
A
#
# COMPACT_ATOMS: atom_id res chain seq x y z
N MET A 1 12.86 -3.81 3.53
CA MET A 1 13.15 -4.36 4.87
C MET A 1 12.30 -3.73 5.97
N GLU A 2 12.35 -2.41 6.24
CA GLU A 2 11.57 -1.80 7.33
C GLU A 2 10.06 -2.13 7.26
N HIS A 3 9.48 -2.17 6.06
CA HIS A 3 8.08 -2.54 5.86
C HIS A 3 7.78 -4.00 6.26
N VAL A 4 8.68 -4.95 5.99
CA VAL A 4 8.52 -6.37 6.36
C VAL A 4 8.57 -6.50 7.89
N ILE A 5 9.54 -5.82 8.52
CA ILE A 5 9.66 -5.80 9.98
C ILE A 5 8.36 -5.29 10.60
N LYS A 6 7.84 -4.16 10.08
CA LYS A 6 6.64 -3.52 10.61
C LYS A 6 5.37 -4.33 10.40
N HIS A 7 5.16 -4.89 9.22
CA HIS A 7 3.88 -5.47 8.81
C HIS A 7 3.81 -6.99 8.90
N VAL A 8 4.96 -7.67 8.86
CA VAL A 8 5.05 -9.14 8.85
C VAL A 8 5.62 -9.63 10.17
N ILE A 9 6.84 -9.22 10.51
CA ILE A 9 7.54 -9.72 11.71
C ILE A 9 6.87 -9.24 13.00
N ARG A 10 6.66 -7.92 13.13
CA ARG A 10 6.01 -7.29 14.29
C ARG A 10 4.50 -7.15 14.14
N GLY A 11 3.97 -7.48 12.96
CA GLY A 11 2.53 -7.44 12.69
C GLY A 11 1.78 -8.44 13.57
N ARG A 12 0.68 -8.00 14.17
CA ARG A 12 -0.23 -8.85 14.98
C ARG A 12 -1.51 -9.25 14.25
N ASP A 13 -1.61 -8.98 12.95
CA ASP A 13 -2.83 -9.28 12.18
C ASP A 13 -2.79 -10.75 11.71
N GLU A 14 -3.63 -11.58 12.31
CA GLU A 14 -3.66 -13.03 12.02
C GLU A 14 -4.28 -13.35 10.65
N ARG A 15 -4.99 -12.39 10.03
CA ARG A 15 -5.76 -12.65 8.81
C ARG A 15 -4.90 -13.02 7.62
N TRP A 16 -3.64 -12.59 7.58
CA TRP A 16 -2.71 -12.92 6.50
C TRP A 16 -1.71 -14.01 6.90
N HIS A 17 -1.68 -14.44 8.18
CA HIS A 17 -0.74 -15.48 8.63
C HIS A 17 -0.89 -16.76 7.81
N HIS A 18 -2.11 -17.12 7.37
CA HIS A 18 -2.33 -18.27 6.50
C HIS A 18 -1.66 -18.19 5.11
N LEU A 19 -1.15 -17.03 4.70
CA LEU A 19 -0.46 -16.83 3.42
C LEU A 19 1.05 -17.08 3.52
N ILE A 20 1.60 -17.11 4.73
CA ILE A 20 3.03 -17.37 4.99
C ILE A 20 3.12 -18.62 5.86
N ASP A 21 4.12 -19.47 5.61
CA ASP A 21 4.33 -20.63 6.46
C ASP A 21 4.60 -20.22 7.91
N SER A 22 3.88 -20.84 8.86
CA SER A 22 3.90 -20.44 10.27
C SER A 22 5.26 -20.72 10.93
N GLU A 23 5.90 -21.84 10.58
CA GLU A 23 7.21 -22.20 11.12
C GLU A 23 8.27 -21.23 10.60
N LEU A 24 8.25 -20.96 9.29
CA LEU A 24 9.13 -19.97 8.66
C LEU A 24 8.94 -18.56 9.26
N LEU A 25 7.72 -18.17 9.58
CA LEU A 25 7.42 -16.88 10.22
C LEU A 25 7.95 -16.81 11.66
N LEU A 26 7.89 -17.91 12.40
CA LEU A 26 8.45 -18.00 13.75
C LEU A 26 9.98 -17.91 13.71
N GLU A 27 10.64 -18.67 12.83
CA GLU A 27 12.09 -18.62 12.65
C GLU A 27 12.57 -17.20 12.29
N ALA A 28 11.89 -16.53 11.35
CA ALA A 28 12.23 -15.16 10.96
C ALA A 28 12.00 -14.14 12.09
N ARG A 29 11.04 -14.39 13.00
CA ARG A 29 10.80 -13.56 14.19
C ARG A 29 11.90 -13.75 15.22
N ASP A 30 12.38 -14.96 15.41
CA ASP A 30 13.47 -15.26 16.33
C ASP A 30 14.79 -14.68 15.80
N GLU A 31 15.12 -14.88 14.52
CA GLU A 31 16.28 -14.22 13.88
C GLU A 31 16.25 -12.70 14.12
N CYS A 32 15.12 -12.05 13.80
CA CYS A 32 14.98 -10.60 13.98
C CYS A 32 15.07 -10.16 15.46
N ARG A 33 14.68 -11.01 16.42
CA ARG A 33 14.77 -10.72 17.87
C ARG A 33 16.21 -10.83 18.35
N GLU A 34 16.97 -11.78 17.82
CA GLU A 34 18.40 -11.99 18.09
C GLU A 34 19.29 -10.96 17.38
N GLY A 35 18.70 -10.10 16.54
CA GLY A 35 19.42 -9.07 15.80
C GLY A 35 20.11 -9.58 14.54
N CYS A 36 19.80 -10.80 14.10
CA CYS A 36 20.26 -11.35 12.83
C CYS A 36 19.14 -11.30 11.78
N MET A 37 19.45 -10.89 10.55
CA MET A 37 18.51 -11.00 9.42
C MET A 37 19.02 -12.15 8.56
N GLY A 38 18.73 -13.38 9.02
CA GLY A 38 19.25 -14.60 8.45
C GLY A 38 18.43 -15.12 7.28
N LYS A 39 18.54 -16.43 7.04
CA LYS A 39 17.92 -17.08 5.87
C LYS A 39 16.40 -17.12 5.99
N ALA A 40 15.86 -17.27 7.20
CA ALA A 40 14.41 -17.30 7.40
C ALA A 40 13.81 -15.92 7.12
N PHE A 41 14.41 -14.85 7.63
CA PHE A 41 13.99 -13.48 7.38
C PHE A 41 14.00 -13.13 5.88
N ASP A 42 15.06 -13.52 5.16
CA ASP A 42 15.15 -13.31 3.71
C ASP A 42 14.06 -14.08 2.94
N ARG A 43 13.79 -15.32 3.33
CA ARG A 43 12.73 -16.13 2.72
C ARG A 43 11.35 -15.53 2.96
N VAL A 44 11.04 -15.12 4.20
CA VAL A 44 9.79 -14.42 4.54
C VAL A 44 9.67 -13.13 3.74
N THR A 45 10.74 -12.34 3.63
CA THR A 45 10.75 -11.09 2.86
C THR A 45 10.38 -11.35 1.39
N ARG A 46 11.01 -12.32 0.75
CA ARG A 46 10.73 -12.67 -0.66
C ARG A 46 9.32 -13.22 -0.85
N GLN A 47 8.85 -14.06 0.07
CA GLN A 47 7.50 -14.61 0.03
C GLN A 47 6.45 -13.51 0.21
N TYR A 48 6.65 -12.62 1.18
CA TYR A 48 5.84 -11.44 1.39
C TYR A 48 5.77 -10.57 0.13
N GLU A 49 6.91 -10.23 -0.46
CA GLU A 49 6.95 -9.40 -1.67
C GLU A 49 6.16 -10.06 -2.81
N LYS A 50 6.26 -11.38 -2.99
CA LYS A 50 5.46 -12.11 -3.98
C LYS A 50 3.96 -12.09 -3.68
N ILE A 51 3.56 -12.32 -2.43
CA ILE A 51 2.15 -12.31 -1.98
C ILE A 51 1.50 -10.96 -2.22
N VAL A 52 2.26 -9.87 -2.10
CA VAL A 52 1.73 -8.52 -2.24
C VAL A 52 1.85 -8.01 -3.68
N SER A 53 2.99 -8.20 -4.33
CA SER A 53 3.22 -7.68 -5.68
C SER A 53 2.39 -8.39 -6.74
N ARG A 54 2.24 -9.72 -6.66
CA ARG A 54 1.55 -10.49 -7.71
C ARG A 54 0.06 -10.14 -7.80
N PRO A 55 -0.73 -10.12 -6.70
CA PRO A 55 -2.12 -9.69 -6.77
C PRO A 55 -2.26 -8.23 -7.16
N LEU A 56 -1.37 -7.35 -6.69
CA LEU A 56 -1.41 -5.93 -7.08
C LEU A 56 -1.23 -5.77 -8.59
N VAL A 57 -0.23 -6.43 -9.18
CA VAL A 57 0.01 -6.38 -10.64
C VAL A 57 -1.15 -6.99 -11.41
N ASP A 58 -1.67 -8.14 -10.99
CA ASP A 58 -2.81 -8.81 -11.64
C ASP A 58 -4.08 -7.96 -11.60
N LEU A 59 -4.42 -7.38 -10.45
CA LEU A 59 -5.56 -6.48 -10.28
C LEU A 59 -5.43 -5.22 -11.13
N CYS A 60 -4.24 -4.62 -11.18
CA CYS A 60 -3.95 -3.48 -12.07
C CYS A 60 -4.13 -3.86 -13.54
N ALA A 61 -3.56 -4.97 -13.98
CA ALA A 61 -3.63 -5.43 -15.37
C ALA A 61 -5.07 -5.74 -15.81
N ARG A 62 -5.88 -6.31 -14.91
CA ARG A 62 -7.27 -6.65 -15.19
C ARG A 62 -8.24 -5.49 -14.99
N GLN A 63 -7.76 -4.34 -14.52
CA GLN A 63 -8.64 -3.22 -14.17
C GLN A 63 -9.70 -3.61 -13.13
N ARG A 64 -9.26 -4.25 -12.04
CA ARG A 64 -10.12 -4.78 -10.97
C ARG A 64 -9.65 -4.37 -9.57
N ALA A 65 -10.59 -4.22 -8.64
CA ALA A 65 -10.37 -4.03 -7.20
C ALA A 65 -9.17 -3.13 -6.79
N HIS A 66 -8.98 -1.99 -7.45
CA HIS A 66 -7.92 -1.04 -7.13
C HIS A 66 -8.26 0.42 -7.48
N GLN A 67 -7.47 1.35 -6.97
CA GLN A 67 -7.60 2.79 -7.17
C GLN A 67 -6.23 3.44 -7.38
N HIS A 68 -6.17 4.41 -8.29
CA HIS A 68 -5.03 5.31 -8.48
C HIS A 68 -5.34 6.69 -7.92
N SER A 69 -4.46 7.21 -7.08
CA SER A 69 -4.53 8.56 -6.52
C SER A 69 -3.23 9.32 -6.76
N CYS A 70 -3.33 10.61 -7.08
CA CYS A 70 -2.22 11.54 -7.08
C CYS A 70 -2.34 12.50 -5.90
N TYR A 71 -1.22 12.72 -5.21
CA TYR A 71 -1.11 13.66 -4.10
C TYR A 71 -0.29 14.87 -4.52
N PHE A 72 -0.68 16.02 -4.02
CA PHE A 72 -0.08 17.29 -4.39
C PHE A 72 0.29 18.10 -3.14
N ARG A 73 1.29 18.96 -3.31
CA ARG A 73 1.67 20.00 -2.36
C ARG A 73 1.45 21.35 -3.02
N TRP A 74 0.88 22.27 -2.25
CA TRP A 74 0.82 23.67 -2.63
C TRP A 74 2.17 24.33 -2.36
N GLU A 75 2.71 25.00 -3.36
CA GLU A 75 3.80 25.95 -3.17
C GLU A 75 3.17 27.34 -3.00
N LEU A 76 3.25 27.84 -1.77
CA LEU A 76 2.71 29.13 -1.36
C LEU A 76 3.77 30.24 -1.39
N SER A 77 4.91 30.00 -2.04
CA SER A 77 6.00 30.98 -2.17
C SER A 77 5.57 32.23 -2.94
N ASP A 78 4.58 32.09 -3.82
CA ASP A 78 3.86 33.19 -4.45
C ASP A 78 2.40 33.15 -3.95
N THR A 79 2.04 34.11 -3.10
CA THR A 79 0.69 34.22 -2.54
C THR A 79 -0.33 34.74 -3.54
N ALA A 80 0.11 35.39 -4.63
CA ALA A 80 -0.76 35.88 -5.69
C ALA A 80 -1.09 34.76 -6.69
N ASN A 81 -0.18 33.80 -6.89
CA ASN A 81 -0.42 32.66 -7.78
C ASN A 81 0.14 31.34 -7.19
N PRO A 82 -0.57 30.75 -6.22
CA PRO A 82 -0.13 29.50 -5.60
C PRO A 82 -0.08 28.38 -6.64
N SER A 83 1.07 27.72 -6.74
CA SER A 83 1.25 26.62 -7.69
C SER A 83 1.08 25.25 -7.01
N LYS A 84 0.69 24.24 -7.79
CA LYS A 84 0.42 22.89 -7.31
C LYS A 84 1.41 21.92 -7.92
N LYS A 85 2.23 21.27 -7.07
CA LYS A 85 3.18 20.25 -7.51
C LYS A 85 2.75 18.86 -7.10
N ALA A 86 2.83 17.91 -8.03
CA ALA A 86 2.63 16.49 -7.73
C ALA A 86 3.78 15.99 -6.84
N VAL A 87 3.44 15.23 -5.79
CA VAL A 87 4.41 14.72 -4.80
C VAL A 87 4.53 13.21 -4.89
N ARG A 88 3.42 12.51 -5.13
CA ARG A 88 3.41 11.06 -5.28
C ARG A 88 2.15 10.57 -5.97
N GLN A 89 2.27 9.45 -6.65
CA GLN A 89 1.17 8.61 -7.05
C GLN A 89 1.05 7.43 -6.08
N VAL A 90 -0.17 7.01 -5.79
CA VAL A 90 -0.49 5.91 -4.89
C VAL A 90 -1.45 4.98 -5.60
N VAL A 91 -1.15 3.69 -5.54
CA VAL A 91 -2.07 2.62 -5.93
C VAL A 91 -2.52 1.91 -4.65
N GLU A 92 -3.83 1.85 -4.47
CA GLU A 92 -4.48 1.09 -3.40
C GLU A 92 -5.21 -0.08 -4.05
N ALA A 93 -4.97 -1.30 -3.60
CA ALA A 93 -5.60 -2.51 -4.12
C ALA A 93 -6.17 -3.34 -2.97
N TRP A 94 -7.30 -4.00 -3.23
CA TRP A 94 -8.04 -4.76 -2.22
C TRP A 94 -8.41 -6.15 -2.77
N PRO A 95 -7.44 -7.08 -2.83
CA PRO A 95 -7.71 -8.46 -3.22
C PRO A 95 -8.60 -9.17 -2.17
N GLU A 96 -9.87 -9.38 -2.52
CA GLU A 96 -10.90 -9.94 -1.63
C GLU A 96 -10.58 -11.36 -1.17
N ARG A 97 -10.09 -12.21 -2.09
CA ARG A 97 -9.79 -13.61 -1.83
C ARG A 97 -8.73 -13.75 -0.73
N GLU A 98 -7.68 -12.95 -0.81
CA GLU A 98 -6.58 -12.93 0.15
C GLU A 98 -6.91 -12.07 1.39
N LYS A 99 -8.04 -11.34 1.38
CA LYS A 99 -8.49 -10.43 2.45
C LYS A 99 -7.43 -9.38 2.81
N LEU A 100 -6.71 -8.86 1.81
CA LEU A 100 -5.65 -7.88 2.02
C LEU A 100 -6.07 -6.49 1.56
N PHE A 101 -5.39 -5.49 2.12
CA PHE A 101 -5.34 -4.15 1.56
C PHE A 101 -3.88 -3.78 1.33
N ILE A 102 -3.56 -3.47 0.07
CA ILE A 102 -2.21 -3.26 -0.44
C ILE A 102 -2.11 -1.80 -0.89
N VAL A 103 -1.04 -1.12 -0.48
CA VAL A 103 -0.75 0.25 -0.91
C VAL A 103 0.67 0.32 -1.42
N ALA A 104 0.82 0.72 -2.68
CA ALA A 104 2.09 1.06 -3.29
C ALA A 104 2.13 2.55 -3.61
N ALA A 105 3.30 3.18 -3.52
CA ALA A 105 3.48 4.57 -3.91
C ALA A 105 4.72 4.76 -4.75
N ALA A 106 4.61 5.65 -5.72
CA ALA A 106 5.71 6.19 -6.51
C ALA A 106 5.83 7.67 -6.17
N PHE A 107 7.02 8.13 -5.80
CA PHE A 107 7.25 9.52 -5.41
C PHE A 107 7.73 10.33 -6.61
N VAL A 108 7.42 11.61 -6.63
CA VAL A 108 7.97 12.55 -7.61
C VAL A 108 9.22 13.18 -7.00
N LYS A 109 10.36 13.01 -7.67
CA LYS A 109 11.63 13.63 -7.30
C LYS A 109 12.30 14.15 -8.57
N ASP A 110 12.75 15.40 -8.54
CA ASP A 110 13.41 16.05 -9.68
C ASP A 110 12.61 15.90 -10.98
N GLU A 111 11.29 16.16 -10.89
CA GLU A 111 10.30 16.04 -11.99
C GLU A 111 10.13 14.64 -12.59
N ARG A 112 10.70 13.61 -11.95
CA ARG A 112 10.60 12.21 -12.37
C ARG A 112 9.85 11.38 -11.35
N ILE A 113 9.08 10.42 -11.85
CA ILE A 113 8.39 9.43 -11.01
C ILE A 113 9.37 8.30 -10.68
N THR A 114 9.54 8.00 -9.39
CA THR A 114 10.33 6.86 -8.94
C THR A 114 9.59 5.54 -9.18
N PRO A 115 10.28 4.38 -9.19
CA PRO A 115 9.61 3.10 -9.13
C PRO A 115 8.64 3.00 -7.95
N TYR A 116 7.55 2.26 -8.13
CA TYR A 116 6.61 1.98 -7.06
C TYR A 116 7.27 1.19 -5.94
N ARG A 117 7.01 1.60 -4.70
CA ARG A 117 7.42 0.91 -3.49
C ARG A 117 6.20 0.54 -2.67
N LEU A 118 6.21 -0.64 -2.07
CA LEU A 118 5.18 -1.06 -1.13
C LEU A 118 5.25 -0.18 0.13
N MET A 119 4.15 0.50 0.43
CA MET A 119 4.02 1.39 1.59
C MET A 119 3.37 0.67 2.76
N THR A 120 2.33 -0.11 2.49
CA THR A 120 1.70 -0.98 3.48
C THR A 120 1.05 -2.16 2.75
N ALA A 121 1.12 -3.33 3.37
CA ALA A 121 0.28 -4.46 3.03
C ALA A 121 -0.28 -5.04 4.33
N PHE A 122 -1.21 -5.98 4.22
CA PHE A 122 -1.75 -6.69 5.39
C PHE A 122 -2.41 -5.76 6.41
N ARG A 123 -3.02 -4.66 5.93
CA ARG A 123 -3.98 -3.93 6.73
C ARG A 123 -5.26 -4.77 6.82
N PRO A 124 -6.00 -4.70 7.93
CA PRO A 124 -7.24 -5.43 8.06
C PRO A 124 -8.12 -5.09 6.86
N TRP A 125 -8.60 -6.12 6.17
CA TRP A 125 -9.71 -5.97 5.24
C TRP A 125 -10.76 -5.09 5.94
N PRO A 126 -11.20 -3.99 5.30
CA PRO A 126 -12.22 -3.15 5.89
C PRO A 126 -13.38 -4.05 6.32
N GLN A 127 -13.91 -3.90 7.54
CA GLN A 127 -15.18 -4.58 7.92
C GLN A 127 -16.35 -4.17 6.99
N LEU A 128 -16.10 -3.17 6.15
CA LEU A 128 -16.94 -2.69 5.09
C LEU A 128 -16.73 -3.57 3.85
N SER A 129 -17.83 -3.99 3.20
CA SER A 129 -17.77 -4.56 1.84
C SER A 129 -16.89 -3.70 0.92
N ALA A 130 -16.32 -4.27 -0.15
CA ALA A 130 -15.56 -3.51 -1.15
C ALA A 130 -16.29 -2.22 -1.57
N SER A 131 -17.61 -2.31 -1.78
CA SER A 131 -18.49 -1.17 -2.09
C SER A 131 -18.54 -0.08 -0.99
N ALA A 132 -18.51 -0.46 0.29
CA ALA A 132 -18.51 0.48 1.40
C ALA A 132 -17.11 1.06 1.70
N HIS A 133 -16.02 0.33 1.39
CA HIS A 133 -14.68 0.92 1.37
C HIS A 133 -14.56 1.95 0.25
N GLN A 134 -15.08 1.65 -0.94
CA GLN A 134 -15.12 2.58 -2.07
C GLN A 134 -15.90 3.85 -1.73
N ARG A 135 -17.07 3.72 -1.09
CA ARG A 135 -17.83 4.89 -0.62
C ARG A 135 -16.99 5.74 0.34
N LYS A 136 -16.32 5.12 1.34
CA LYS A 136 -15.42 5.86 2.24
C LYS A 136 -14.18 6.41 1.54
N ALA A 137 -13.63 5.74 0.52
CA ALA A 137 -12.51 6.25 -0.26
C ALA A 137 -12.94 7.48 -1.07
N ARG A 138 -14.09 7.40 -1.76
CA ARG A 138 -14.72 8.51 -2.49
C ARG A 138 -15.10 9.66 -1.55
N GLU A 139 -15.63 9.39 -0.36
CA GLU A 139 -15.92 10.39 0.68
C GLU A 139 -14.65 11.04 1.23
N ARG A 140 -13.60 10.27 1.53
CA ARG A 140 -12.30 10.81 1.96
C ARG A 140 -11.68 11.70 0.88
N VAL A 141 -11.82 11.30 -0.38
CA VAL A 141 -11.37 12.09 -1.53
C VAL A 141 -12.23 13.33 -1.69
N ARG A 142 -13.54 13.27 -1.49
CA ARG A 142 -14.41 14.45 -1.51
C ARG A 142 -14.04 15.43 -0.39
N ASN A 143 -13.83 14.94 0.82
CA ASN A 143 -13.41 15.75 1.97
C ASN A 143 -11.98 16.29 1.82
N ARG A 144 -11.07 15.57 1.16
CA ARG A 144 -9.71 16.04 0.85
C ARG A 144 -9.61 16.87 -0.42
N LYS A 145 -10.58 16.77 -1.35
CA LYS A 145 -10.75 17.71 -2.46
C LYS A 145 -11.10 19.10 -1.93
N VAL A 146 -11.83 19.21 -0.82
CA VAL A 146 -12.01 20.48 -0.09
C VAL A 146 -10.67 21.05 0.40
N LEU A 147 -9.68 20.20 0.69
CA LEU A 147 -8.29 20.60 1.03
C LEU A 147 -7.32 20.59 -0.18
N LEU A 148 -7.80 20.25 -1.39
CA LEU A 148 -7.07 20.18 -2.68
C LEU A 148 -5.74 19.38 -2.74
N GLN A 149 -5.40 18.61 -1.71
CA GLN A 149 -4.13 17.86 -1.57
C GLN A 149 -4.10 16.50 -2.29
N GLN A 150 -5.24 16.00 -2.80
CA GLN A 150 -5.35 14.69 -3.44
C GLN A 150 -6.35 14.72 -4.60
N CYS A 151 -6.07 13.98 -5.68
CA CYS A 151 -6.99 13.66 -6.76
C CYS A 151 -7.03 12.15 -7.00
N VAL A 152 -8.23 11.57 -7.14
CA VAL A 152 -8.38 10.20 -7.65
C VAL A 152 -8.34 10.26 -9.16
N LEU A 153 -7.45 9.48 -9.76
CA LEU A 153 -7.26 9.42 -11.20
C LEU A 153 -8.11 8.31 -11.83
N ALA A 154 -8.16 7.15 -11.19
CA ALA A 154 -8.91 5.99 -11.66
C ALA A 154 -9.38 5.13 -10.49
N VAL A 155 -10.54 4.49 -10.64
CA VAL A 155 -11.08 3.50 -9.71
C VAL A 155 -11.60 2.33 -10.54
N HIS A 156 -11.20 1.14 -10.15
CA HIS A 156 -11.50 -0.12 -10.80
C HIS A 156 -12.07 -1.07 -9.76
N ASP A 157 -13.34 -1.42 -9.89
CA ASP A 157 -14.15 -2.00 -8.83
C ASP A 157 -14.78 -3.36 -9.15
N GLN A 158 -14.76 -3.77 -10.43
CA GLN A 158 -15.31 -5.05 -10.89
C GLN A 158 -14.30 -6.17 -10.81
#